data_AF-A0A1S9M0U2-F1
#
_entry.id   AF-A0A1S9M0U2-F1
#
_cell.length_a   1.000
_cell.length_b   1.000
_cell.length_c   1.000
_cell.angle_alpha   90.00
_cell.angle_beta   90.00
_cell.angle_gamma   90.00
#
_symmetry.space_group_name_H-M   'P 1'
#
loop_
_entity.id
_entity.type
_entity.pdbx_description
1 polymer ?
#
loop_
_entity_poly.entity_id
_entity_poly.type
_entity_poly.pdbx_seq_one_letter_code
_entity_poly.pdbx_strand_id
1 'polypeptide(L)'
;MINTNDFKTGMTIKLKNNIYQIIDFLHVKPGKGSAFVRSKLKNLKTGSIIEYTFNSGIKIETALVNKVKLKFSYIQNGIYVFVNENTYEQIEIAELDIISIKKYLAEDVIVEFLFCDQNNILGTILPDKIVLKVYQTDPIISGENNRKSNTAYKDAILETGLIIKVPVFIGIGEKIVINTSNDCYVSRYNEK
;
A
#
# COMPACT_ATOMS: atom_id res chain seq x y z
N MET A 1 -3.99 19.49 19.34
CA MET A 1 -3.78 20.71 18.52
C MET A 1 -2.32 21.15 18.65
N ILE A 2 -1.71 21.61 17.57
CA ILE A 2 -0.32 22.07 17.49
C ILE A 2 -0.23 23.50 16.96
N ASN A 3 0.75 24.27 17.41
CA ASN A 3 1.03 25.60 16.85
C ASN A 3 1.78 25.47 15.51
N THR A 4 1.53 26.37 14.56
CA THR A 4 2.30 26.43 13.30
C THR A 4 3.79 26.67 13.51
N ASN A 5 4.18 27.19 14.66
CA ASN A 5 5.59 27.34 15.06
C ASN A 5 6.27 26.01 15.43
N ASP A 6 5.49 24.99 15.83
CA ASP A 6 5.99 23.69 16.29
C ASP A 6 5.98 22.63 15.17
N PHE A 7 5.75 23.04 13.93
CA PHE A 7 5.74 22.13 12.78
C PHE A 7 7.06 21.40 12.65
N LYS A 8 6.95 20.10 12.32
CA LYS A 8 8.09 19.24 11.99
C LYS A 8 7.75 18.43 10.75
N THR A 9 8.77 18.14 9.96
CA THR A 9 8.67 17.23 8.83
C THR A 9 8.20 15.85 9.30
N GLY A 10 7.29 15.25 8.56
CA GLY A 10 6.68 13.96 8.85
C GLY A 10 5.42 14.03 9.73
N MET A 11 5.13 15.17 10.36
CA MET A 11 3.91 15.32 11.17
C MET A 11 2.64 15.31 10.34
N THR A 12 1.57 14.77 10.92
CA THR A 12 0.24 14.69 10.31
C THR A 12 -0.74 15.67 10.93
N ILE A 13 -1.37 16.48 10.07
CA ILE A 13 -2.32 17.53 10.45
C ILE A 13 -3.63 17.35 9.69
N LYS A 14 -4.74 17.80 10.30
CA LYS A 14 -6.05 17.83 9.68
C LYS A 14 -6.33 19.24 9.16
N LEU A 15 -6.63 19.33 7.86
CA LEU A 15 -6.89 20.58 7.16
C LEU A 15 -8.03 20.37 6.16
N LYS A 16 -9.08 21.20 6.22
CA LYS A 16 -10.24 21.12 5.29
C LYS A 16 -10.79 19.69 5.16
N ASN A 17 -11.01 19.01 6.28
CA ASN A 17 -11.50 17.63 6.38
C ASN A 17 -10.61 16.56 5.72
N ASN A 18 -9.38 16.91 5.34
CA ASN A 18 -8.39 15.98 4.81
C ASN A 18 -7.21 15.88 5.79
N ILE A 19 -6.46 14.78 5.67
CA ILE A 19 -5.29 14.54 6.50
C ILE A 19 -4.06 14.68 5.61
N TYR A 20 -3.15 15.53 6.06
CA TYR A 20 -1.94 15.86 5.36
C TYR A 20 -0.72 15.54 6.21
N GLN A 21 0.32 15.03 5.56
CA GLN A 21 1.65 14.95 6.13
C GLN A 21 2.49 16.15 5.69
N ILE A 22 3.15 16.81 6.63
CA ILE A 22 4.08 17.91 6.37
C ILE A 22 5.35 17.31 5.74
N ILE A 23 5.59 17.60 4.47
CA ILE A 23 6.82 17.19 3.77
C ILE A 23 7.93 18.20 4.08
N ASP A 24 7.59 19.48 4.03
CA ASP A 24 8.54 20.56 4.22
C ASP A 24 7.81 21.81 4.74
N PHE A 25 8.53 22.70 5.42
CA PHE A 25 7.99 23.96 5.91
C PHE A 25 9.07 25.03 6.04
N LEU A 26 8.66 26.29 5.85
CA LEU A 26 9.50 27.46 5.93
C LEU A 26 8.81 28.55 6.74
N HIS A 27 9.41 28.92 7.87
CA HIS A 27 9.02 30.09 8.66
C HIS A 27 9.56 31.36 8.00
N VAL A 28 8.67 32.25 7.60
CA VAL A 28 9.02 33.53 6.99
C VAL A 28 8.61 34.66 7.94
N LYS A 29 9.61 35.47 8.33
CA LYS A 29 9.42 36.71 9.09
C LYS A 29 9.71 37.88 8.16
N PRO A 30 8.69 38.47 7.50
CA PRO A 30 8.92 39.60 6.61
C PRO A 30 9.34 40.84 7.41
N GLY A 31 10.20 41.69 6.84
CA GLY A 31 10.63 42.93 7.50
C GLY A 31 9.50 43.92 7.79
N LYS A 32 8.37 43.80 7.07
CA LYS A 32 7.08 44.43 7.37
C LYS A 32 5.96 43.41 7.15
N GLY A 33 5.06 43.24 8.12
CA GLY A 33 3.90 42.34 8.03
C GLY A 33 3.91 41.22 9.08
N SER A 34 2.86 40.39 9.06
CA SER A 34 2.73 39.26 9.99
C SER A 34 3.59 38.08 9.52
N ALA A 35 4.19 37.36 10.47
CA ALA A 35 4.93 36.13 10.18
C ALA A 35 4.00 35.02 9.68
N PHE A 36 4.49 34.19 8.76
CA PHE A 36 3.74 33.07 8.20
C PHE A 36 4.65 31.85 7.99
N VAL A 37 4.02 30.69 7.84
CA VAL A 37 4.69 29.41 7.57
C VAL A 37 4.19 28.90 6.23
N ARG A 38 5.07 28.80 5.24
CA ARG A 38 4.78 28.09 3.97
C ARG A 38 5.08 26.63 4.18
N SER A 39 4.12 25.75 3.91
CA SER A 39 4.28 24.31 4.10
C SER A 39 3.93 23.56 2.83
N LYS A 40 4.75 22.57 2.50
CA LYS A 40 4.47 21.58 1.46
C LYS A 40 3.86 20.36 2.14
N LEU A 41 2.63 20.04 1.75
CA LEU A 41 1.78 19.06 2.42
C LEU A 41 1.42 17.93 1.44
N LYS A 42 1.56 16.67 1.85
CA LYS A 42 1.09 15.49 1.10
C LYS A 42 -0.24 15.02 1.66
N ASN A 43 -1.29 14.98 0.84
CA ASN A 43 -2.56 14.37 1.23
C ASN A 43 -2.33 12.87 1.42
N LEU A 44 -2.65 12.32 2.58
CA LEU A 44 -2.44 10.91 2.87
C LEU A 44 -3.44 9.99 2.17
N LYS A 45 -4.62 10.49 1.81
CA LYS A 45 -5.65 9.71 1.10
C LYS A 45 -5.44 9.67 -0.40
N THR A 46 -5.08 10.80 -1.01
CA THR A 46 -4.91 10.91 -2.47
C THR A 46 -3.46 10.88 -2.94
N GLY A 47 -2.50 11.05 -2.04
CA GLY A 47 -1.08 11.17 -2.36
C GLY A 47 -0.68 12.51 -2.99
N SER A 48 -1.63 13.41 -3.28
CA SER A 48 -1.35 14.69 -3.93
C SER A 48 -0.57 15.64 -3.02
N ILE A 49 0.32 16.43 -3.61
CA ILE A 49 1.13 17.41 -2.89
C ILE A 49 0.56 18.81 -3.14
N ILE A 50 0.34 19.57 -2.07
CA ILE A 50 -0.10 20.96 -2.13
C ILE A 50 0.84 21.86 -1.35
N GLU A 51 0.91 23.13 -1.73
CA GLU A 51 1.52 24.17 -0.91
C GLU A 51 0.44 24.95 -0.19
N TYR A 52 0.63 25.16 1.12
CA TYR A 52 -0.32 25.89 1.95
C TYR A 52 0.42 26.86 2.86
N THR A 53 -0.09 28.09 2.96
CA THR A 53 0.47 29.11 3.86
C THR A 53 -0.39 29.24 5.09
N PHE A 54 0.21 29.08 6.26
CA PHE A 54 -0.42 29.29 7.55
C PHE A 54 0.06 30.60 8.16
N ASN A 55 -0.82 31.35 8.84
CA ASN A 55 -0.35 32.43 9.69
C ASN A 55 0.41 31.85 10.88
N SER A 56 1.49 32.52 11.30
CA SER A 56 2.25 32.10 12.48
C SER A 56 1.38 32.21 13.74
N GLY A 57 1.48 31.23 14.63
CA GLY A 57 0.75 31.22 15.90
C GLY A 57 -0.63 30.56 15.87
N ILE A 58 -1.15 30.17 14.70
CA ILE A 58 -2.45 29.46 14.60
C ILE A 58 -2.31 28.04 15.16
N LYS A 59 -3.33 27.58 15.88
CA LYS A 59 -3.46 26.20 16.34
C LYS A 59 -4.16 25.34 15.28
N ILE A 60 -3.58 24.20 14.95
CA ILE A 60 -4.09 23.24 13.98
C ILE A 60 -4.32 21.89 14.65
N GLU A 61 -5.35 21.17 14.24
CA GLU A 61 -5.62 19.83 14.72
C GLU A 61 -4.60 18.84 14.15
N THR A 62 -4.03 18.01 15.02
CA THR A 62 -3.10 16.93 14.66
C THR A 62 -3.89 15.67 14.44
N ALA A 63 -3.58 14.92 13.37
CA ALA A 63 -4.16 13.60 13.14
C ALA A 63 -3.15 12.55 13.58
N LEU A 64 -3.56 11.62 14.44
CA LEU A 64 -2.72 10.50 14.83
C LEU A 64 -2.92 9.37 13.84
N VAL A 65 -1.86 9.04 13.10
CA VAL A 65 -1.89 7.97 12.10
C VAL A 65 -1.24 6.73 12.71
N ASN A 66 -2.03 5.69 12.90
CA ASN A 66 -1.56 4.40 13.37
C ASN A 66 -1.29 3.48 12.20
N LYS A 67 -0.19 2.75 12.27
CA LYS A 67 0.12 1.70 11.31
C LYS A 67 -0.17 0.35 11.93
N VAL A 68 -1.03 -0.42 11.31
CA VAL A 68 -1.45 -1.72 11.83
C VAL A 68 -1.20 -2.77 10.76
N LYS A 69 -0.49 -3.84 11.13
CA LYS A 69 -0.25 -4.98 10.26
C LYS A 69 -1.42 -5.95 10.39
N LEU A 70 -2.12 -6.15 9.28
CA LEU A 70 -3.28 -7.01 9.20
C LEU A 70 -3.03 -8.12 8.18
N LYS A 71 -3.28 -9.36 8.57
CA LYS A 71 -3.20 -10.52 7.68
C LYS A 71 -4.55 -10.76 7.03
N PHE A 72 -4.59 -10.90 5.72
CA PHE A 72 -5.82 -11.26 5.03
C PHE A 72 -6.29 -12.66 5.46
N SER A 73 -7.59 -12.81 5.71
CA SER A 73 -8.19 -14.07 6.15
C SER A 73 -9.18 -14.62 5.12
N TYR A 74 -10.34 -13.99 4.95
CA TYR A 74 -11.35 -14.45 3.99
C TYR A 74 -12.28 -13.31 3.58
N ILE A 75 -13.19 -13.59 2.64
CA ILE A 75 -14.24 -12.67 2.20
C ILE A 75 -15.59 -13.22 2.67
N GLN A 76 -16.41 -12.38 3.28
CA GLN A 76 -17.76 -12.72 3.71
C GLN A 76 -18.74 -11.65 3.22
N ASN A 77 -19.71 -12.05 2.39
CA ASN A 77 -20.73 -11.14 1.86
C ASN A 77 -20.16 -9.87 1.17
N GLY A 78 -19.00 -9.98 0.51
CA GLY A 78 -18.32 -8.84 -0.12
C GLY A 78 -17.51 -7.95 0.84
N ILE A 79 -17.43 -8.31 2.12
CA ILE A 79 -16.58 -7.68 3.12
C ILE A 79 -15.29 -8.50 3.25
N TYR A 80 -14.15 -7.82 3.25
CA TYR A 80 -12.85 -8.45 3.40
C TYR A 80 -12.47 -8.46 4.87
N VAL A 81 -12.25 -9.66 5.41
CA VAL A 81 -11.90 -9.85 6.82
C VAL A 81 -10.39 -10.02 6.93
N PHE A 82 -9.80 -9.19 7.77
CA PHE A 82 -8.39 -9.26 8.13
C PHE A 82 -8.21 -9.56 9.62
N VAL A 83 -7.09 -10.15 9.99
CA VAL A 83 -6.73 -10.44 11.38
C VAL A 83 -5.51 -9.60 11.77
N ASN A 84 -5.58 -8.92 12.90
CA ASN A 84 -4.45 -8.20 13.45
C ASN A 84 -3.38 -9.17 13.96
N GLU A 85 -2.16 -9.06 13.47
CA GLU A 85 -1.05 -9.96 13.83
C GLU A 85 -0.66 -9.88 15.33
N ASN A 86 -0.94 -8.75 15.98
CA ASN A 86 -0.56 -8.54 17.38
C ASN A 86 -1.69 -8.88 18.36
N THR A 87 -2.94 -8.54 18.01
CA THR A 87 -4.10 -8.71 18.92
C THR A 87 -4.98 -9.90 18.56
N TYR A 88 -4.79 -10.50 17.38
CA TYR A 88 -5.65 -11.52 16.79
C TYR A 88 -7.12 -11.11 16.63
N GLU A 89 -7.41 -9.81 16.72
CA GLU A 89 -8.73 -9.25 16.47
C GLU A 89 -9.03 -9.24 14.98
N GLN A 90 -10.27 -9.57 14.63
CA GLN A 90 -10.77 -9.47 13.27
C GLN A 90 -11.21 -8.04 12.97
N ILE A 91 -10.84 -7.56 11.79
CA ILE A 91 -11.20 -6.25 11.28
C ILE A 91 -11.86 -6.45 9.93
N GLU A 92 -13.09 -5.95 9.82
CA GLU A 92 -13.87 -5.93 8.60
C GLU A 92 -13.53 -4.68 7.78
N ILE A 93 -13.18 -4.87 6.51
CA ILE A 93 -12.81 -3.79 5.61
C ILE A 93 -13.65 -3.90 4.34
N ALA A 94 -14.24 -2.78 3.93
CA ALA A 94 -15.04 -2.71 2.71
C ALA A 94 -14.14 -2.80 1.47
N GLU A 95 -14.64 -3.44 0.40
CA GLU A 95 -13.89 -3.58 -0.87
C GLU A 95 -13.41 -2.23 -1.42
N LEU A 96 -14.22 -1.17 -1.24
CA LEU A 96 -13.92 0.19 -1.71
C LEU A 96 -12.61 0.75 -1.14
N ASP A 97 -12.24 0.37 0.08
CA ASP A 97 -11.05 0.88 0.76
C ASP A 97 -9.77 0.12 0.37
N ILE A 98 -9.89 -0.99 -0.36
CA ILE A 98 -8.77 -1.88 -0.73
C ILE A 98 -8.72 -2.21 -2.23
N ILE A 99 -9.46 -1.48 -3.07
CA ILE A 99 -9.53 -1.72 -4.53
C ILE A 99 -8.13 -1.86 -5.15
N SER A 100 -7.20 -0.98 -4.75
CA SER A 100 -5.83 -0.94 -5.28
C SER A 100 -5.02 -2.20 -4.95
N ILE A 101 -5.32 -2.87 -3.84
CA ILE A 101 -4.55 -4.00 -3.34
C ILE A 101 -5.27 -5.34 -3.50
N LYS A 102 -6.59 -5.35 -3.81
CA LYS A 102 -7.41 -6.57 -3.79
C LYS A 102 -6.85 -7.70 -4.65
N LYS A 103 -6.24 -7.37 -5.79
CA LYS A 103 -5.62 -8.33 -6.73
C LYS A 103 -4.41 -9.08 -6.18
N TYR A 104 -3.90 -8.66 -5.02
CA TYR A 104 -2.76 -9.25 -4.33
C TYR A 104 -3.16 -10.01 -3.06
N LEU A 105 -4.44 -10.00 -2.68
CA LEU A 105 -4.90 -10.61 -1.44
C LEU A 105 -5.08 -12.11 -1.62
N ALA A 106 -4.12 -12.87 -1.09
CA ALA A 106 -4.21 -14.31 -0.86
C ALA A 106 -4.06 -14.59 0.63
N GLU A 107 -4.38 -15.82 1.03
CA GLU A 107 -4.13 -16.29 2.39
C GLU A 107 -2.67 -16.00 2.81
N ASP A 108 -2.49 -15.55 4.05
CA ASP A 108 -1.22 -15.18 4.66
C ASP A 108 -0.52 -13.91 4.14
N VAL A 109 -1.14 -13.14 3.24
CA VAL A 109 -0.61 -11.82 2.87
C VAL A 109 -0.84 -10.83 4.02
N ILE A 110 0.26 -10.30 4.55
CA ILE A 110 0.25 -9.24 5.56
C ILE A 110 0.29 -7.89 4.86
N VAL A 111 -0.67 -7.04 5.16
CA VAL A 111 -0.78 -5.67 4.64
C VAL A 111 -0.70 -4.69 5.80
N GLU A 112 0.05 -3.60 5.63
CA GLU A 112 0.12 -2.53 6.62
C GLU A 112 -0.92 -1.45 6.29
N PHE A 113 -1.91 -1.29 7.16
CA PHE A 113 -2.96 -0.31 7.04
C PHE A 113 -2.62 0.95 7.83
N LEU A 114 -2.84 2.10 7.21
CA LEU A 114 -2.70 3.42 7.83
C LEU A 114 -4.09 3.89 8.30
N PHE A 115 -4.35 3.78 9.58
CA PHE A 115 -5.59 4.27 10.20
C PHE A 115 -5.41 5.69 10.71
N CYS A 116 -6.37 6.56 10.42
CA CYS A 116 -6.60 7.78 11.19
C CYS A 116 -7.77 7.54 12.12
N ASP A 117 -7.56 7.81 13.41
CA ASP A 117 -8.54 7.49 14.45
C ASP A 117 -8.92 6.00 14.40
N GLN A 118 -10.06 5.60 15.00
CA GLN A 118 -10.37 4.17 15.16
C GLN A 118 -10.81 3.47 13.87
N ASN A 119 -11.46 4.15 12.92
CA ASN A 119 -12.16 3.47 11.80
C ASN A 119 -11.88 4.03 10.40
N ASN A 120 -11.00 5.02 10.22
CA ASN A 120 -10.80 5.64 8.90
C ASN A 120 -9.48 5.20 8.27
N ILE A 121 -9.55 4.39 7.21
CA ILE A 121 -8.39 3.95 6.45
C ILE A 121 -7.93 5.09 5.53
N LEU A 122 -6.69 5.53 5.71
CA LEU A 122 -6.07 6.53 4.84
C LEU A 122 -5.37 5.90 3.64
N GLY A 123 -4.86 4.69 3.82
CA GLY A 123 -4.15 3.97 2.78
C GLY A 123 -3.58 2.65 3.27
N THR A 124 -2.99 1.93 2.33
CA THR A 124 -2.46 0.58 2.54
C THR A 124 -1.06 0.51 1.94
N ILE A 125 -0.17 -0.20 2.64
CA ILE A 125 1.18 -0.49 2.18
C ILE A 125 1.29 -2.01 2.06
N LEU A 126 1.51 -2.47 0.83
CA LEU A 126 1.81 -3.88 0.55
C LEU A 126 3.30 -4.14 0.76
N PRO A 127 3.68 -5.38 1.13
CA PRO A 127 5.06 -5.82 1.02
C PRO A 127 5.54 -5.74 -0.43
N ASP A 128 6.81 -5.40 -0.64
CA ASP A 128 7.42 -5.34 -1.99
C ASP A 128 7.34 -6.69 -2.70
N LYS A 129 7.37 -7.78 -1.92
CA LYS A 129 7.33 -9.16 -2.41
C LYS A 129 6.25 -9.93 -1.69
N ILE A 130 5.39 -10.59 -2.45
CA ILE A 130 4.38 -11.51 -1.92
C ILE A 130 4.47 -12.84 -2.63
N VAL A 131 3.93 -13.87 -1.99
CA VAL A 131 3.89 -15.23 -2.53
C VAL A 131 2.46 -15.51 -2.97
N LEU A 132 2.28 -15.92 -4.22
CA LEU A 132 0.99 -16.32 -4.76
C LEU A 132 1.12 -17.68 -5.47
N LYS A 133 0.05 -18.46 -5.45
CA LYS A 133 -0.04 -19.74 -6.16
C LYS A 133 -0.49 -19.56 -7.60
N VAL A 134 0.14 -20.29 -8.52
CA VAL A 134 -0.29 -20.37 -9.91
C VAL A 134 -1.55 -21.23 -10.02
N TYR A 135 -2.65 -20.63 -10.47
CA TYR A 135 -3.93 -21.30 -10.66
C TYR A 135 -4.03 -21.94 -12.04
N GLN A 136 -3.65 -21.22 -13.09
CA GLN A 136 -3.68 -21.71 -14.47
C GLN A 136 -2.52 -21.12 -15.27
N THR A 137 -1.95 -21.90 -16.18
CA THR A 137 -0.93 -21.43 -17.15
C THR A 137 -0.93 -22.34 -18.37
N ASP A 138 -0.41 -21.84 -19.50
CA ASP A 138 -0.40 -22.59 -20.75
C ASP A 138 0.45 -23.88 -20.65
N PRO A 139 0.00 -24.97 -21.29
CA PRO A 139 0.73 -26.22 -21.33
C PRO A 139 2.02 -26.07 -22.14
N ILE A 140 3.07 -26.75 -21.70
CA ILE A 140 4.34 -26.81 -22.43
C ILE A 140 4.13 -27.72 -23.65
N ILE A 141 4.10 -27.15 -24.85
CA ILE A 141 3.98 -27.92 -26.10
C ILE A 141 5.30 -28.68 -26.28
N SER A 142 5.26 -30.01 -26.15
CA SER A 142 6.44 -30.90 -26.11
C SER A 142 7.24 -31.01 -27.44
N GLY A 143 7.11 -30.05 -28.35
CA GLY A 143 7.85 -29.96 -29.62
C GLY A 143 8.92 -28.86 -29.67
N GLU A 144 8.92 -27.90 -28.73
CA GLU A 144 9.96 -26.85 -28.63
C GLU A 144 11.09 -27.24 -27.66
N ASN A 145 11.43 -28.51 -27.59
CA ASN A 145 12.69 -28.92 -26.99
C ASN A 145 13.83 -28.50 -27.94
N ASN A 146 14.69 -27.59 -27.48
CA ASN A 146 16.08 -27.36 -27.93
C ASN A 146 16.44 -26.12 -28.76
N ARG A 147 15.99 -24.91 -28.38
CA ARG A 147 16.82 -23.70 -28.60
C ARG A 147 16.71 -22.70 -27.46
N LYS A 148 17.67 -22.78 -26.53
CA LYS A 148 18.24 -21.65 -25.78
C LYS A 148 17.27 -20.48 -25.51
N SER A 149 16.37 -20.64 -24.56
CA SER A 149 15.86 -19.47 -23.85
C SER A 149 15.40 -19.87 -22.46
N ASN A 150 16.32 -19.84 -21.50
CA ASN A 150 15.97 -19.63 -20.08
C ASN A 150 15.23 -18.29 -19.85
N THR A 151 14.94 -17.56 -20.93
CA THR A 151 14.36 -16.22 -21.01
C THR A 151 12.96 -16.23 -21.64
N ALA A 152 12.39 -17.39 -21.98
CA ALA A 152 11.03 -17.48 -22.51
C ALA A 152 10.00 -17.38 -21.36
N TYR A 153 9.02 -16.49 -21.54
CA TYR A 153 7.94 -16.25 -20.59
C TYR A 153 6.59 -16.65 -21.20
N LYS A 154 5.70 -17.19 -20.37
CA LYS A 154 4.30 -17.47 -20.69
C LYS A 154 3.39 -16.74 -19.71
N ASP A 155 2.12 -16.57 -20.07
CA ASP A 155 1.15 -15.97 -19.17
C ASP A 155 0.66 -17.02 -18.14
N ALA A 156 0.45 -16.57 -16.91
CA ALA A 156 -0.08 -17.36 -15.82
C ALA A 156 -1.11 -16.56 -15.03
N ILE A 157 -2.24 -17.20 -14.73
CA ILE A 157 -3.29 -16.70 -13.86
C ILE A 157 -2.99 -17.21 -12.45
N LEU A 158 -2.91 -16.30 -11.48
CA LEU A 158 -2.69 -16.61 -10.07
C LEU A 158 -4.03 -16.84 -9.36
N GLU A 159 -3.99 -17.36 -8.14
CA GLU A 159 -5.19 -17.67 -7.34
C GLU A 159 -6.09 -16.46 -7.08
N THR A 160 -5.53 -15.25 -7.10
CA THR A 160 -6.27 -13.98 -6.96
C THR A 160 -6.91 -13.50 -8.26
N GLY A 161 -6.66 -14.18 -9.39
CA GLY A 161 -7.03 -13.74 -10.73
C GLY A 161 -6.02 -12.77 -11.39
N LEU A 162 -4.95 -12.39 -10.70
CA LEU A 162 -3.86 -11.60 -11.29
C LEU A 162 -3.18 -12.39 -12.42
N ILE A 163 -2.96 -11.74 -13.57
CA ILE A 163 -2.27 -12.31 -14.72
C ILE A 163 -0.87 -11.72 -14.80
N ILE A 164 0.16 -12.58 -14.80
CA ILE A 164 1.56 -12.16 -14.95
C ILE A 164 2.33 -13.05 -15.92
N LYS A 165 3.50 -12.58 -16.34
CA LYS A 165 4.45 -13.36 -17.13
C LYS A 165 5.38 -14.17 -16.21
N VAL A 166 5.39 -15.48 -16.38
CA VAL A 166 6.25 -16.42 -15.65
C VAL A 166 7.13 -17.22 -16.62
N PRO A 167 8.32 -17.68 -16.21
CA PRO A 167 9.13 -18.56 -17.03
C PRO A 167 8.40 -19.84 -17.45
N VAL A 168 8.70 -20.36 -18.65
CA VAL A 168 8.01 -21.53 -19.22
C VAL A 168 8.02 -22.79 -18.34
N PHE A 169 9.03 -22.94 -17.46
CA PHE A 169 9.16 -24.07 -16.55
C PHE A 169 8.22 -24.01 -15.34
N ILE A 170 7.56 -22.87 -15.07
CA ILE A 170 6.61 -22.74 -13.96
C ILE A 170 5.33 -23.50 -14.29
N GLY A 171 4.92 -24.38 -13.39
CA GLY A 171 3.73 -25.21 -13.50
C GLY A 171 2.53 -24.70 -12.71
N ILE A 172 1.37 -25.30 -12.98
CA ILE A 172 0.16 -25.11 -12.16
C ILE A 172 0.42 -25.62 -10.74
N GLY A 173 -0.06 -24.88 -9.73
CA GLY A 173 0.06 -25.24 -8.32
C GLY A 173 1.36 -24.79 -7.65
N GLU A 174 2.35 -24.31 -8.41
CA GLU A 174 3.58 -23.78 -7.85
C GLU A 174 3.34 -22.42 -7.17
N LYS A 175 4.00 -22.21 -6.03
CA LYS A 175 4.07 -20.91 -5.36
C LYS A 175 5.20 -20.09 -5.97
N ILE A 176 4.93 -18.83 -6.30
CA ILE A 176 5.89 -17.91 -6.89
C ILE A 176 5.94 -16.61 -6.09
N VAL A 177 7.11 -15.98 -6.07
CA VAL A 177 7.32 -14.66 -5.49
C VAL A 177 7.11 -13.62 -6.58
N ILE A 178 6.23 -12.66 -6.33
CA ILE A 178 5.93 -11.55 -7.24
C ILE A 178 6.29 -10.22 -6.60
N ASN A 179 6.66 -9.24 -7.43
CA ASN A 179 6.89 -7.87 -7.00
C ASN A 179 5.60 -7.05 -7.18
N THR A 180 5.09 -6.48 -6.09
CA THR A 180 3.82 -5.73 -6.06
C THR A 180 3.90 -4.34 -6.69
N SER A 181 5.11 -3.81 -6.90
CA SER A 181 5.31 -2.49 -7.50
C SER A 181 5.17 -2.51 -9.02
N ASN A 182 5.43 -3.64 -9.67
CA ASN A 182 5.47 -3.76 -11.13
C ASN A 182 4.83 -5.04 -11.69
N ASP A 183 4.12 -5.82 -10.86
CA ASP A 183 3.44 -7.06 -11.25
C ASP A 183 4.37 -8.10 -11.93
N CYS A 184 5.65 -8.13 -11.56
CA CYS A 184 6.63 -9.01 -12.19
C CYS A 184 6.98 -10.22 -11.33
N TYR A 185 7.18 -11.37 -11.99
CA TYR A 185 7.78 -12.56 -11.39
C TYR A 185 9.21 -12.26 -10.88
N VAL A 186 9.53 -12.72 -9.68
CA VAL A 186 10.86 -12.60 -9.07
C VAL A 186 11.56 -13.95 -9.04
N SER A 187 10.93 -14.95 -8.41
CA SER A 187 11.49 -16.28 -8.25
C SER A 187 10.41 -17.30 -7.90
N ARG A 188 10.73 -18.58 -8.05
CA ARG A 188 9.94 -19.66 -7.43
C ARG A 188 10.07 -19.56 -5.91
N TYR A 189 8.97 -19.80 -5.19
CA TYR A 189 9.01 -19.85 -3.74
C TYR A 189 9.47 -21.24 -3.30
N ASN A 190 10.51 -21.28 -2.46
CA ASN A 190 10.98 -22.49 -1.80
C ASN A 190 10.76 -22.30 -0.30
N GLU A 191 9.94 -23.14 0.31
CA GLU A 191 9.82 -23.21 1.77
C GLU A 191 11.20 -23.61 2.32
N LYS A 192 11.80 -22.72 3.13
CA LYS A 192 13.04 -23.00 3.86
C LYS A 192 12.72 -23.45 5.27
#